data_AF-A0A4Y8K779-F1
#
_entry.id   AF-A0A4Y8K779-F1
#
_cell.length_a   1.000
_cell.length_b   1.000
_cell.length_c   1.000
_cell.angle_alpha   90.00
_cell.angle_beta   90.00
_cell.angle_gamma   90.00
#
_symmetry.space_group_name_H-M   'P 1'
#
loop_
_entity.id
_entity.type
_entity.pdbx_description
1 polymer ?
#
loop_
_entity_poly.entity_id
_entity_poly.type
_entity_poly.pdbx_seq_one_letter_code
_entity_poly.pdbx_strand_id
1 'polypeptide(L)'
;MTAAIEHVLAGHGIDICNGEWGKPLSGGLYEFRVRESLHSIFTEANATPPSDLVSVDRTVPIRVFCTFHGGKIVLLYSGYDKKKDASDKRQQREIAKARTIHEQWKRAQRTQHKQP
;
A
#
# COMPACT_ATOMS: atom_id res chain seq x y z
N MET A 1 1.06 -0.22 10.81
CA MET A 1 0.89 -0.82 9.47
C MET A 1 -0.54 -1.34 9.28
N THR A 2 -1.02 -2.24 10.15
CA THR A 2 -2.40 -2.77 10.11
C THR A 2 -3.47 -1.68 10.03
N ALA A 3 -3.42 -0.68 10.91
CA ALA A 3 -4.35 0.45 10.89
C ALA A 3 -4.37 1.22 9.55
N ALA A 4 -3.21 1.43 8.91
CA ALA A 4 -3.15 2.11 7.61
C ALA A 4 -3.78 1.25 6.49
N ILE A 5 -3.66 -0.08 6.56
CA ILE A 5 -4.32 -0.96 5.61
C ILE A 5 -5.83 -0.94 5.84
N GLU A 6 -6.29 -1.13 7.07
CA GLU A 6 -7.70 -1.30 7.40
C GLU A 6 -8.50 -0.01 7.23
N HIS A 7 -7.97 1.10 7.71
CA HIS A 7 -8.71 2.35 7.76
C HIS A 7 -8.50 3.25 6.56
N VAL A 8 -7.36 3.12 5.86
CA VAL A 8 -7.09 3.94 4.68
C VAL A 8 -7.21 3.11 3.41
N LEU A 9 -6.38 2.09 3.25
CA LEU A 9 -6.27 1.37 1.97
C LEU A 9 -7.53 0.54 1.66
N ALA A 10 -8.12 -0.12 2.65
CA ALA A 10 -9.35 -0.90 2.49
C ALA A 10 -10.60 0.00 2.42
N GLY A 11 -10.58 1.14 3.12
CA GLY A 11 -11.69 2.10 3.11
C GLY A 11 -11.79 2.89 1.81
N HIS A 12 -10.67 3.43 1.32
CA HIS A 12 -10.63 4.28 0.12
C HIS A 12 -10.35 3.52 -1.17
N GLY A 13 -9.77 2.32 -1.11
CA GLY A 13 -9.41 1.57 -2.31
C GLY A 13 -8.49 2.37 -3.23
N ILE A 14 -8.83 2.49 -4.51
CA ILE A 14 -8.02 3.22 -5.50
C ILE A 14 -7.99 4.74 -5.26
N ASP A 15 -8.99 5.28 -4.56
CA ASP A 15 -9.13 6.71 -4.32
C ASP A 15 -8.03 7.29 -3.44
N ILE A 16 -7.21 6.45 -2.81
CA ILE A 16 -5.96 6.88 -2.17
C ILE A 16 -5.06 7.70 -3.11
N CYS A 17 -5.17 7.49 -4.43
CA CYS A 17 -4.38 8.19 -5.44
C CYS A 17 -4.86 9.63 -5.68
N ASN A 18 -6.04 10.00 -5.19
CA ASN A 18 -6.54 11.38 -5.22
C ASN A 18 -5.95 12.23 -4.09
N GLY A 19 -5.26 11.60 -3.12
CA GLY A 19 -4.58 12.26 -2.01
C GLY A 19 -3.11 11.86 -1.90
N GLU A 20 -2.52 12.11 -0.73
CA GLU A 20 -1.09 11.84 -0.49
C GLU A 20 -0.74 10.36 -0.30
N TRP A 21 -1.77 9.54 -0.01
CA TRP A 21 -1.65 8.12 0.30
C TRP A 21 -1.28 7.26 -0.90
N GLY A 22 -1.55 7.71 -2.12
CA GLY A 22 -1.40 6.90 -3.32
C GLY A 22 -0.45 7.50 -4.35
N LYS A 23 0.20 6.62 -5.14
CA LYS A 23 0.81 6.99 -6.42
C LYS A 23 0.58 5.90 -7.46
N PRO A 24 0.08 6.22 -8.67
CA PRO A 24 0.09 5.26 -9.77
C PRO A 24 1.53 5.00 -10.26
N LEU A 25 1.86 3.72 -10.49
CA LEU A 25 3.18 3.27 -10.99
C LEU A 25 3.14 2.68 -12.42
N SER A 26 1.98 2.77 -13.07
CA SER A 26 1.58 2.19 -14.37
C SER A 26 1.23 0.69 -14.33
N GLY A 27 0.51 0.23 -15.36
CA GLY A 27 0.22 -1.19 -15.59
C GLY A 27 -0.74 -1.85 -14.57
N GLY A 28 -1.49 -1.06 -13.79
CA GLY A 28 -2.35 -1.55 -12.71
C GLY A 28 -1.64 -1.67 -11.36
N LEU A 29 -0.41 -1.16 -11.24
CA LEU A 29 0.38 -1.13 -10.01
C LEU A 29 0.30 0.25 -9.34
N TYR A 30 0.17 0.24 -8.02
CA TYR A 30 0.02 1.43 -7.18
C TYR A 30 0.99 1.38 -5.99
N GLU A 31 1.48 2.55 -5.59
CA GLU A 31 2.26 2.77 -4.37
C GLU A 31 1.32 3.30 -3.29
N PHE A 32 1.15 2.56 -2.20
CA PHE A 32 0.54 3.04 -0.96
C PHE A 32 1.62 3.62 -0.05
N ARG A 33 1.45 4.89 0.30
CA ARG A 33 2.41 5.76 0.97
C ARG A 33 1.96 6.04 2.39
N VAL A 34 2.40 5.22 3.32
CA VAL A 34 2.23 5.52 4.74
C VAL A 34 3.31 6.52 5.11
N ARG A 35 2.94 7.78 5.30
CA ARG A 35 3.83 8.87 5.74
C ARG A 35 3.54 9.35 7.14
N GLU A 36 2.31 9.13 7.59
CA GLU A 36 1.80 9.62 8.84
C GLU A 36 2.15 8.72 10.02
N SER A 37 2.06 9.30 11.20
CA SER A 37 2.15 8.56 12.44
C SER A 37 0.85 7.79 12.71
N LEU A 38 0.84 6.88 13.69
CA LEU A 38 -0.38 6.13 14.02
C LEU A 38 -1.50 7.09 14.38
N HIS A 39 -1.18 8.18 15.08
CA HIS A 39 -2.16 9.18 15.46
C HIS A 39 -2.83 9.84 14.23
N SER A 40 -2.07 10.30 13.23
CA SER A 40 -2.69 10.92 12.05
C SER A 40 -3.48 9.91 11.20
N ILE A 41 -3.08 8.62 11.16
CA ILE A 41 -3.87 7.56 10.50
C ILE A 41 -5.28 7.44 11.14
N PHE A 42 -5.35 7.41 12.48
CA PHE A 42 -6.63 7.31 13.19
C PHE A 42 -7.47 8.57 13.03
N THR A 43 -6.86 9.76 13.09
CA THR A 43 -7.56 11.04 12.88
C THR A 43 -8.17 11.14 11.48
N GLU A 44 -7.42 10.79 10.43
CA GLU A 44 -7.93 10.85 9.06
C GLU A 44 -9.01 9.79 8.79
N ALA A 45 -8.93 8.66 9.49
CA ALA A 45 -9.94 7.62 9.48
C ALA A 45 -11.21 7.95 10.30
N ASN A 46 -11.29 9.12 10.96
CA ASN A 46 -12.31 9.44 11.96
C ASN A 46 -12.47 8.34 13.04
N ALA A 47 -11.36 7.71 13.42
CA ALA A 47 -11.31 6.63 14.41
C ALA A 47 -10.53 7.09 15.65
N THR A 48 -10.89 6.55 16.82
CA THR A 48 -10.17 6.88 18.07
C THR A 48 -8.97 5.94 18.23
N PRO A 49 -7.74 6.48 18.38
CA PRO A 49 -6.58 5.64 18.64
C PRO A 49 -6.69 5.01 20.04
N PRO A 50 -6.28 3.73 20.21
CA PRO A 50 -6.10 3.13 21.53
C PRO A 50 -5.19 3.97 22.43
N SER A 51 -5.56 4.13 23.70
CA SER A 51 -4.90 5.03 24.67
C SER A 51 -3.42 4.71 24.92
N ASP A 52 -3.03 3.46 24.74
CA ASP A 52 -1.65 2.96 24.84
C ASP A 52 -0.77 3.36 23.64
N LEU A 53 -1.39 3.60 22.47
CA LEU A 53 -0.69 4.00 21.24
C LEU A 53 -0.44 5.50 21.13
N VAL A 54 -1.12 6.32 21.94
CA VAL A 54 -0.99 7.79 21.96
C VAL A 54 0.43 8.24 22.31
N SER A 55 1.19 7.45 23.05
CA SER A 55 2.54 7.81 23.51
C SER A 55 3.68 7.39 22.58
N VAL A 56 3.40 6.63 21.51
CA VAL A 56 4.41 6.00 20.65
C VAL A 56 4.33 6.55 19.23
N ASP A 57 4.24 7.87 19.09
CA ASP A 57 4.06 8.52 17.80
C ASP A 57 5.38 8.60 17.02
N ARG A 58 5.79 7.48 16.41
CA ARG A 58 6.95 7.42 15.53
C ARG A 58 6.51 7.34 14.08
N THR A 59 6.78 8.39 13.32
CA THR A 59 6.64 8.39 11.87
C THR A 59 7.64 7.43 11.24
N VAL A 60 7.18 6.31 10.69
CA VAL A 60 7.98 5.43 9.84
C VAL A 60 7.38 5.45 8.44
N PRO A 61 8.04 6.10 7.46
CA PRO A 61 7.50 6.17 6.12
C PRO A 61 7.61 4.79 5.46
N ILE A 62 6.49 4.08 5.43
CA ILE A 62 6.39 2.77 4.80
C ILE A 62 5.86 2.98 3.37
N ARG A 63 6.42 2.24 2.42
CA ARG A 63 5.91 2.17 1.05
C ARG A 63 5.51 0.76 0.76
N VAL A 64 4.29 0.58 0.27
CA VAL A 64 3.74 -0.73 -0.05
C VAL A 64 3.19 -0.72 -1.46
N PHE A 65 3.49 -1.75 -2.23
CA PHE A 65 3.04 -1.85 -3.62
C PHE A 65 1.83 -2.76 -3.71
N CYS A 66 0.80 -2.30 -4.40
CA CYS A 66 -0.47 -3.02 -4.48
C CYS A 66 -1.16 -2.92 -5.84
N THR A 67 -2.18 -3.76 -6.04
CA THR A 67 -3.14 -3.67 -7.15
C THR A 67 -4.56 -3.82 -6.61
N PHE A 68 -5.54 -3.34 -7.38
CA PHE A 68 -6.97 -3.44 -7.13
C PHE A 68 -7.62 -4.34 -8.18
N HIS A 69 -8.59 -5.19 -7.80
CA HIS A 69 -9.18 -6.17 -8.73
C HIS A 69 -10.65 -6.54 -8.40
N GLY A 70 -11.63 -6.05 -9.16
CA GLY A 70 -13.02 -6.51 -9.02
C GLY A 70 -13.76 -5.91 -7.82
N GLY A 71 -13.64 -4.60 -7.58
CA GLY A 71 -14.42 -3.86 -6.56
C GLY A 71 -13.96 -4.05 -5.11
N LYS A 72 -13.12 -5.05 -4.87
CA LYS A 72 -12.27 -5.19 -3.69
C LYS A 72 -10.90 -5.57 -4.22
N ILE A 73 -9.81 -5.24 -3.57
CA ILE A 73 -8.59 -6.06 -3.47
C ILE A 73 -7.43 -5.13 -3.18
N VAL A 74 -6.65 -5.60 -2.23
CA VAL A 74 -5.35 -5.07 -1.89
C VAL A 74 -4.41 -6.28 -1.95
N LEU A 75 -3.84 -6.55 -3.12
CA LEU A 75 -2.75 -7.52 -3.20
C LEU A 75 -1.47 -6.79 -2.80
N LEU A 76 -0.93 -7.07 -1.61
CA LEU A 76 0.31 -6.45 -1.15
C LEU A 76 1.50 -7.25 -1.71
N TYR A 77 2.22 -6.68 -2.66
CA TYR A 77 3.34 -7.35 -3.32
C TYR A 77 4.62 -7.29 -2.48
N SER A 78 4.93 -6.10 -1.96
CA SER A 78 6.02 -5.89 -1.02
C SER A 78 5.81 -4.57 -0.27
N GLY A 79 6.36 -4.49 0.93
CA GLY A 79 6.41 -3.28 1.72
C GLY A 79 7.81 -3.05 2.25
N TYR A 80 8.30 -1.82 2.25
CA TYR A 80 9.59 -1.49 2.85
C TYR A 80 9.54 -0.18 3.63
N ASP A 81 10.33 -0.13 4.70
CA ASP A 81 10.61 1.08 5.47
C ASP A 81 11.58 1.96 4.67
N LYS A 82 11.12 3.14 4.25
CA LYS A 82 11.94 4.12 3.52
C LYS A 82 12.93 4.85 4.42
N LYS A 83 12.70 4.97 5.74
CA LYS A 83 13.66 5.61 6.66
C LYS A 83 14.92 4.78 6.83
N LYS A 84 14.80 3.44 6.81
CA LYS A 84 15.94 2.52 6.96
C LYS A 84 16.93 2.57 5.78
N ASP A 85 16.49 3.02 4.61
CA ASP A 85 17.32 3.24 3.42
C ASP A 85 16.55 4.11 2.41
N ALA A 86 16.84 5.40 2.43
CA ALA A 86 16.13 6.40 1.63
C ALA A 86 16.55 6.42 0.16
N SER A 87 17.44 5.52 -0.29
CA SER A 87 17.98 5.58 -1.64
C SER A 87 16.91 5.29 -2.72
N ASP A 88 16.88 6.12 -3.76
CA ASP A 88 16.02 5.92 -4.93
C ASP A 88 16.30 4.58 -5.61
N LYS A 89 17.54 4.08 -5.52
CA LYS A 89 17.96 2.77 -6.01
C LYS A 89 17.20 1.63 -5.32
N ARG A 90 16.98 1.71 -4.01
CA ARG A 90 16.16 0.70 -3.29
C ARG A 90 14.70 0.79 -3.70
N GLN A 91 14.15 2.01 -3.80
CA GLN A 91 12.76 2.20 -4.25
C GLN A 91 12.54 1.59 -5.63
N GLN A 92 13.42 1.86 -6.58
CA GLN A 92 13.35 1.30 -7.94
C GLN A 92 13.44 -0.23 -7.94
N ARG A 93 14.30 -0.83 -7.10
CA ARG A 93 14.38 -2.30 -6.95
C ARG A 93 13.08 -2.89 -6.42
N GLU A 94 12.47 -2.28 -5.42
CA GLU A 94 11.20 -2.76 -4.88
C GLU A 94 10.05 -2.58 -5.89
N ILE A 95 10.02 -1.48 -6.64
CA ILE A 95 9.08 -1.31 -7.77
C ILE A 95 9.27 -2.40 -8.81
N ALA A 96 10.52 -2.71 -9.20
CA ALA A 96 10.82 -3.75 -10.18
C ALA A 96 10.35 -5.12 -9.69
N LYS A 97 10.59 -5.47 -8.41
CA LYS A 97 10.07 -6.70 -7.80
C LYS A 97 8.55 -6.75 -7.83
N ALA A 98 7.88 -5.69 -7.39
CA ALA A 98 6.42 -5.61 -7.37
C ALA A 98 5.83 -5.77 -8.77
N ARG A 99 6.45 -5.18 -9.80
CA ARG A 99 6.07 -5.37 -11.21
C ARG A 99 6.18 -6.82 -11.64
N THR A 100 7.29 -7.50 -11.32
CA THR A 100 7.47 -8.91 -11.66
C THR A 100 6.37 -9.78 -11.05
N ILE A 101 6.08 -9.60 -9.76
CA ILE A 101 5.03 -10.36 -9.07
C ILE A 101 3.65 -10.04 -9.67
N HIS A 102 3.39 -8.77 -9.99
CA HIS A 102 2.14 -8.34 -10.61
C HIS A 102 1.93 -8.97 -12.00
N GLU A 103 2.96 -9.02 -12.84
CA GLU A 103 2.88 -9.68 -14.15
C GLU A 103 2.66 -11.19 -14.02
N GLN A 104 3.32 -11.85 -13.06
CA GLN A 104 3.10 -13.27 -12.79
C GLN A 104 1.65 -13.54 -12.37
N TRP A 105 1.12 -12.71 -11.47
CA TRP A 105 -0.27 -12.80 -11.02
C TRP A 105 -1.24 -12.58 -12.19
N LYS A 106 -1.04 -11.56 -13.03
CA LYS A 106 -1.87 -11.31 -14.23
C LYS A 106 -1.87 -12.49 -15.20
N ARG A 107 -0.73 -13.15 -15.38
CA ARG A 107 -0.63 -14.36 -16.22
C ARG A 107 -1.43 -15.52 -15.61
N ALA A 108 -1.29 -15.78 -14.31
CA ALA A 108 -2.05 -16.82 -13.63
C ALA A 108 -3.57 -16.61 -13.73
N GLN A 109 -4.04 -15.36 -13.58
CA GLN A 109 -5.46 -15.01 -13.73
C GLN A 109 -5.99 -15.29 -15.14
N ARG A 110 -5.22 -14.95 -16.19
CA ARG A 110 -5.59 -15.23 -17.58
C ARG A 110 -5.69 -16.73 -17.88
N THR A 111 -4.87 -17.54 -17.22
CA THR A 111 -4.92 -19.01 -17.36
C THR A 111 -6.12 -19.60 -16.63
N GLN A 112 -6.45 -19.09 -15.43
CA GLN A 112 -7.63 -19.53 -14.67
C GLN A 112 -8.95 -19.16 -15.36
N HIS A 113 -9.05 -17.97 -15.97
CA HIS A 113 -10.25 -17.55 -16.69
C HIS A 113 -10.47 -18.28 -18.04
N LYS A 114 -9.52 -19.13 -18.45
CA LYS A 114 -9.60 -19.95 -19.68
C LYS A 114 -9.98 -21.41 -19.43
N GLN A 115 -10.22 -21.83 -18.18
CA GLN A 115 -10.79 -23.15 -17.89
C GLN A 115 -12.32 -23.07 -17.90
N PRO A 116 -13.02 -23.87 -18.73
CA PRO A 116 -14.48 -23.91 -18.80
C PRO A 116 -15.12 -24.52 -17.55
#